data_AF-A0A450YFJ9-F1
#
_entry.id   AF-A0A450YFJ9-F1
#
_cell.length_a   1.000
_cell.length_b   1.000
_cell.length_c   1.000
_cell.angle_alpha   90.00
_cell.angle_beta   90.00
_cell.angle_gamma   90.00
#
_symmetry.space_group_name_H-M   'P 1'
#
loop_
_entity.id
_entity.type
_entity.pdbx_description
1 polymer ?
#
loop_
_entity_poly.entity_id
_entity_poly.type
_entity_poly.pdbx_seq_one_letter_code
_entity_poly.pdbx_strand_id
1 'polypeptide(L)'
;MHKDVTISLFEVVGGPLCVASGDGQKVHDRIALALGKDRNVSISFLNISTLTSAFLNAAIGQLYGRFSEERIRARLKVEDAQPDDLALLKRVVETAKQYFKDPARFDQAVRDALADDANGA
;
A
#
# COMPACT_ATOMS: atom_id res chain seq x y z
N MET A 1 10.79 18.13 18.60
CA MET A 1 9.71 17.14 18.58
C MET A 1 9.14 17.09 17.16
N HIS A 2 9.41 16.05 16.38
CA HIS A 2 8.78 15.92 15.06
C HIS A 2 7.32 15.51 15.28
N LYS A 3 6.39 16.32 14.77
CA LYS A 3 4.95 16.09 14.90
C LYS A 3 4.60 14.84 14.08
N ASP A 4 4.26 13.75 14.76
CA ASP A 4 3.75 12.54 14.14
C ASP A 4 2.42 12.84 13.44
N VAL A 5 2.19 12.22 12.28
CA VAL A 5 0.97 12.41 11.48
C VAL A 5 0.20 11.10 11.49
N THR A 6 -0.92 11.08 12.21
CA THR A 6 -1.87 9.98 12.15
C THR A 6 -2.82 10.16 10.97
N ILE A 7 -2.96 9.13 10.14
CA ILE A 7 -3.87 9.09 9.00
C ILE A 7 -4.88 7.97 9.26
N SER A 8 -6.14 8.33 9.51
CA SER A 8 -7.23 7.38 9.66
C SER A 8 -7.72 6.92 8.28
N LEU A 9 -7.68 5.62 8.01
CA LEU A 9 -8.24 5.07 6.77
C LEU A 9 -9.73 5.37 6.66
N PHE A 10 -10.46 5.21 7.77
CA PHE A 10 -11.90 5.44 7.82
C PHE A 10 -12.27 6.87 7.41
N GLU A 11 -11.53 7.87 7.89
CA GLU A 11 -11.79 9.28 7.56
C GLU A 11 -11.41 9.63 6.12
N VAL A 12 -10.33 9.06 5.59
CA VAL A 12 -9.88 9.35 4.21
C VAL A 12 -10.82 8.72 3.18
N VAL A 13 -11.28 7.50 3.45
CA VAL A 13 -12.22 6.78 2.57
C VAL A 13 -13.66 7.26 2.80
N GLY A 14 -14.00 7.67 4.01
CA GLY A 14 -15.35 8.04 4.42
C GLY A 14 -16.21 6.84 4.84
N GLY A 15 -15.60 5.72 5.23
CA GLY A 15 -16.31 4.52 5.65
C GLY A 15 -15.41 3.32 5.96
N PRO A 16 -16.00 2.19 6.39
CA PRO A 16 -15.27 1.00 6.83
C PRO A 16 -14.79 0.10 5.68
N LEU A 17 -15.17 0.41 4.43
CA LEU A 17 -14.91 -0.40 3.24
C LEU A 17 -13.73 0.16 2.44
N CYS A 18 -12.54 -0.31 2.74
CA CYS A 18 -11.30 0.07 2.06
C CYS A 18 -11.02 -0.88 0.89
N VAL A 19 -11.83 -0.80 -0.16
CA VAL A 19 -11.81 -1.77 -1.27
C VAL A 19 -11.30 -1.20 -2.59
N ALA A 20 -11.60 0.07 -2.88
CA ALA A 20 -11.29 0.67 -4.17
C ALA A 20 -9.85 1.20 -4.23
N SER A 21 -9.16 0.96 -5.35
CA SER A 21 -7.82 1.51 -5.59
C SER A 21 -7.80 3.04 -5.57
N GLY A 22 -8.87 3.69 -6.03
CA GLY A 22 -9.00 5.16 -5.98
C GLY A 22 -9.01 5.73 -4.56
N ASP A 23 -9.63 5.02 -3.61
CA ASP A 23 -9.58 5.40 -2.20
C ASP A 23 -8.21 5.12 -1.59
N GLY A 24 -7.56 4.02 -1.99
CA GLY A 24 -6.18 3.74 -1.63
C GLY A 24 -5.23 4.85 -2.13
N GLN A 25 -5.47 5.39 -3.32
CA GLN A 25 -4.66 6.49 -3.87
C GLN A 25 -4.75 7.76 -3.01
N LYS A 26 -5.93 8.09 -2.47
CA LYS A 26 -6.08 9.25 -1.56
C LYS A 26 -5.21 9.09 -0.31
N VAL A 27 -5.17 7.88 0.25
CA VAL A 27 -4.34 7.53 1.41
C VAL A 27 -2.86 7.63 1.05
N HIS A 28 -2.46 7.06 -0.09
CA HIS A 28 -1.10 7.15 -0.60
C HIS A 28 -0.61 8.59 -0.70
N ASP A 29 -1.40 9.50 -1.31
CA ASP A 29 -1.00 10.89 -1.49
C ASP A 29 -0.76 11.61 -0.15
N ARG A 30 -1.58 11.32 0.87
CA ARG A 30 -1.40 11.85 2.22
C ARG A 30 -0.11 11.31 2.86
N ILE A 31 0.15 10.01 2.75
CA ILE A 31 1.37 9.39 3.28
C ILE A 31 2.60 9.94 2.56
N ALA A 32 2.59 9.98 1.23
CA ALA A 32 3.70 10.44 0.40
C ALA A 32 4.05 11.91 0.70
N LEU A 33 3.04 12.76 0.90
CA LEU A 33 3.25 14.16 1.26
C LEU A 33 3.87 14.31 2.66
N ALA A 34 3.47 13.48 3.62
CA ALA A 34 4.03 13.50 4.97
C ALA A 34 5.45 12.93 5.01
N LEU A 35 5.69 11.79 4.35
CA LEU A 35 7.02 11.19 4.20
C LEU A 35 7.98 12.13 3.45
N GLY A 36 7.50 12.82 2.42
CA GLY A 36 8.29 13.82 1.68
C GLY A 36 8.71 15.02 2.52
N LYS A 37 8.06 15.26 3.66
CA LYS A 37 8.40 16.30 4.65
C LYS A 37 9.19 15.74 5.85
N ASP A 38 9.73 14.52 5.74
CA ASP A 38 10.46 13.80 6.78
C ASP A 38 9.69 13.66 8.11
N ARG A 39 8.36 13.56 8.00
CA ARG A 39 7.49 13.31 9.15
C ARG A 39 7.29 11.81 9.35
N ASN A 40 7.11 11.43 10.61
CA ASN A 40 6.62 10.11 10.96
C ASN A 40 5.11 10.05 10.68
N VAL A 41 4.66 8.92 10.15
CA VAL A 41 3.30 8.68 9.71
C VAL A 41 2.80 7.41 10.38
N SER A 42 1.69 7.51 11.11
CA SER A 42 0.95 6.35 11.60
C SER A 42 -0.34 6.20 10.81
N ILE A 43 -0.62 5.00 10.31
CA ILE A 43 -1.89 4.68 9.65
C ILE A 43 -2.77 3.95 10.65
N SER A 44 -3.94 4.50 10.95
CA SER A 44 -4.92 3.84 11.81
C SER A 44 -5.94 3.08 10.96
N PHE A 45 -6.07 1.79 11.25
CA PHE A 45 -7.04 0.86 10.69
C PHE A 45 -8.31 0.79 11.55
N LEU A 46 -8.46 1.71 12.50
CA LEU A 46 -9.62 1.79 13.37
C LEU A 46 -10.91 1.95 12.55
N ASN A 47 -11.94 1.18 12.92
CA ASN A 47 -13.24 1.12 12.24
C ASN A 47 -13.21 0.58 10.80
N ILE A 48 -12.11 -0.05 10.37
CA ILE A 48 -12.08 -0.74 9.09
C ILE A 48 -12.65 -2.16 9.25
N SER A 49 -13.58 -2.52 8.37
CA SER A 49 -14.21 -3.85 8.35
C SER A 49 -13.77 -4.69 7.17
N THR A 50 -13.38 -4.07 6.06
CA THR A 50 -12.96 -4.82 4.86
C THR A 50 -11.83 -4.09 4.16
N LEU A 51 -10.79 -4.84 3.84
CA LEU A 51 -9.63 -4.41 3.08
C LEU A 51 -9.39 -5.34 1.91
N THR A 52 -9.00 -4.77 0.78
CA THR A 52 -8.57 -5.56 -0.39
C THR A 52 -7.10 -5.34 -0.68
N SER A 53 -6.49 -6.31 -1.36
CA SER A 53 -5.16 -6.17 -1.91
C SER A 53 -5.07 -4.98 -2.86
N ALA A 54 -6.10 -4.69 -3.66
CA ALA A 54 -6.14 -3.56 -4.58
C ALA A 54 -6.01 -2.22 -3.85
N PHE A 55 -6.77 -2.02 -2.76
CA PHE A 55 -6.68 -0.84 -1.92
C PHE A 55 -5.30 -0.70 -1.28
N LEU A 56 -4.82 -1.75 -0.61
CA LEU A 56 -3.53 -1.73 0.08
C LEU A 56 -2.36 -1.54 -0.88
N ASN A 57 -2.45 -2.11 -2.09
CA ASN A 57 -1.41 -1.95 -3.09
C ASN A 57 -1.38 -0.52 -3.62
N ALA A 58 -2.55 0.11 -3.80
CA ALA A 58 -2.63 1.53 -4.14
C ALA A 58 -2.13 2.45 -3.00
N ALA A 59 -2.53 2.17 -1.76
CA ALA A 59 -2.19 3.00 -0.61
C ALA A 59 -0.72 2.87 -0.17
N ILE A 60 -0.21 1.64 -0.11
CA ILE A 60 1.09 1.31 0.49
C ILE A 60 2.06 0.72 -0.53
N GLY A 61 1.59 -0.18 -1.38
CA GLY A 61 2.45 -0.85 -2.37
C GLY A 61 3.17 0.15 -3.28
N GLN A 62 2.43 1.13 -3.82
CA GLN A 62 3.00 2.18 -4.67
C GLN A 62 4.07 3.05 -3.97
N LEU A 63 4.06 3.15 -2.63
CA LEU A 63 5.08 3.92 -1.90
C LEU A 63 6.50 3.37 -2.14
N TYR A 64 6.63 2.06 -2.34
CA TYR A 64 7.93 1.40 -2.59
C TYR A 64 8.54 1.75 -3.94
N GLY A 65 7.74 2.27 -4.89
CA GLY A 65 8.25 2.85 -6.13
C GLY A 65 8.76 4.29 -5.97
N ARG A 66 8.41 4.97 -4.87
CA ARG A 66 8.72 6.38 -4.64
C ARG A 66 9.72 6.62 -3.51
N PHE A 67 9.76 5.72 -2.52
CA PHE A 67 10.63 5.81 -1.36
C PHE A 67 11.34 4.48 -1.13
N SER A 68 12.57 4.54 -0.60
CA SER A 68 13.31 3.36 -0.17
C SER A 68 12.58 2.60 0.94
N GLU A 69 12.68 1.27 0.95
CA GLU A 69 12.13 0.40 2.00
C GLU A 69 12.54 0.86 3.41
N GLU A 70 13.81 1.24 3.60
CA GLU A 70 14.33 1.70 4.89
C GLU A 70 13.57 2.94 5.40
N ARG A 71 13.32 3.91 4.52
CA ARG A 71 12.56 5.12 4.84
C ARG A 71 11.12 4.79 5.21
N ILE A 72 10.47 3.91 4.44
CA ILE A 72 9.09 3.48 4.72
C ILE A 72 9.05 2.79 6.09
N ARG A 73 9.90 1.79 6.34
CA ARG A 73 9.94 1.06 7.62
C ARG A 73 10.28 1.94 8.82
N ALA A 74 11.15 2.93 8.66
CA ALA A 74 11.56 3.81 9.76
C ALA A 74 10.50 4.87 10.11
N ARG A 75 9.66 5.27 9.15
CA ARG A 75 8.76 6.41 9.28
C ARG A 75 7.28 6.05 9.24
N LEU A 76 6.91 4.93 8.64
CA LEU A 76 5.53 4.46 8.52
C LEU A 76 5.23 3.42 9.59
N LYS A 77 4.20 3.66 10.39
CA LYS A 77 3.66 2.74 11.38
C LYS A 77 2.21 2.41 11.05
N VAL A 78 1.77 1.26 11.52
CA VAL A 78 0.39 0.79 11.39
C VAL A 78 -0.17 0.57 12.78
N GLU A 79 -1.36 1.09 13.01
CA GLU A 79 -2.09 1.04 14.28
C GLU A 79 -3.48 0.45 14.03
N ASP A 80 -4.06 -0.20 15.05
CA ASP A 80 -5.42 -0.76 15.04
C ASP A 80 -5.72 -1.83 13.98
N ALA A 81 -4.72 -2.36 13.29
CA ALA A 81 -4.90 -3.38 12.27
C ALA A 81 -5.13 -4.77 12.88
N GLN A 82 -6.09 -5.51 12.33
CA GLN A 82 -6.30 -6.90 12.75
C GLN A 82 -5.19 -7.81 12.19
N PRO A 83 -4.94 -8.98 12.81
CA PRO A 83 -3.92 -9.91 12.33
C PRO A 83 -4.07 -10.32 10.87
N ASP A 84 -5.31 -10.44 10.39
CA ASP A 84 -5.61 -10.78 8.98
C ASP A 84 -5.24 -9.63 8.03
N ASP A 85 -5.60 -8.38 8.40
CA ASP A 85 -5.22 -7.18 7.65
C ASP A 85 -3.70 -7.02 7.57
N LEU A 86 -3.00 -7.30 8.68
CA LEU A 86 -1.54 -7.28 8.73
C LEU A 86 -0.92 -8.34 7.82
N ALA A 87 -1.51 -9.54 7.77
CA ALA A 87 -1.06 -10.60 6.86
C ALA A 87 -1.25 -10.20 5.39
N LEU A 88 -2.40 -9.59 5.06
CA LEU A 88 -2.68 -9.07 3.73
C LEU A 88 -1.72 -7.94 3.35
N LEU A 89 -1.51 -6.97 4.25
CA LEU A 89 -0.56 -5.88 4.07
C LEU A 89 0.85 -6.40 3.84
N LYS A 90 1.30 -7.38 4.63
CA LYS A 90 2.62 -7.99 4.46
C LYS A 90 2.78 -8.61 3.07
N ARG A 91 1.77 -9.34 2.57
CA ARG A 91 1.79 -9.90 1.21
C ARG A 91 1.92 -8.80 0.16
N VAL A 92 1.11 -7.75 0.27
CA VAL A 92 1.15 -6.60 -0.65
C VAL A 92 2.52 -5.91 -0.64
N VAL A 93 3.08 -5.67 0.54
CA VAL A 93 4.41 -5.06 0.71
C VAL A 93 5.50 -5.91 0.06
N GLU A 94 5.49 -7.22 0.29
CA GLU A 94 6.51 -8.12 -0.28
C GLU A 94 6.39 -8.18 -1.81
N THR A 95 5.17 -8.26 -2.36
CA THR A 95 4.94 -8.20 -3.81
C THR A 95 5.41 -6.86 -4.39
N ALA A 96 5.09 -5.74 -3.74
CA ALA A 96 5.52 -4.42 -4.20
C ALA A 96 7.05 -4.31 -4.21
N LYS A 97 7.71 -4.77 -3.15
CA LYS A 97 9.19 -4.80 -3.09
C LYS A 97 9.80 -5.62 -4.22
N GLN A 98 9.25 -6.80 -4.51
CA GLN A 98 9.71 -7.63 -5.62
C GLN A 98 9.53 -6.93 -6.96
N TYR A 99 8.36 -6.32 -7.18
CA TYR A 99 8.06 -5.57 -8.40
C TYR A 99 9.00 -4.38 -8.59
N PHE A 100 9.18 -3.53 -7.58
CA PHE A 100 10.01 -2.33 -7.70
C PHE A 100 11.52 -2.61 -7.65
N LYS A 101 11.95 -3.80 -7.21
CA LYS A 101 13.35 -4.24 -7.28
C LYS A 101 13.76 -4.61 -8.70
N ASP A 102 12.86 -5.20 -9.48
CA ASP A 102 13.10 -5.57 -10.88
C ASP A 102 11.80 -5.50 -11.71
N PRO A 103 11.35 -4.28 -12.08
CA PRO A 103 10.08 -4.11 -12.78
C PRO A 103 10.11 -4.75 -14.16
N ALA A 104 11.27 -4.78 -14.83
CA ALA A 104 11.42 -5.35 -16.17
C ALA A 104 11.16 -6.86 -16.18
N ARG A 105 11.74 -7.61 -15.23
CA ARG A 105 11.54 -9.06 -15.12
C ARG A 105 10.13 -9.43 -14.67
N PHE A 106 9.52 -8.60 -13.82
CA PHE A 106 8.15 -8.84 -13.37
C PHE A 106 7.14 -8.57 -14.48
N ASP A 107 7.30 -7.49 -15.24
CA ASP A 107 6.43 -7.15 -16.36
C ASP A 107 6.53 -8.21 -17.48
N GLN A 108 7.72 -8.77 -17.70
CA GLN A 108 7.90 -9.89 -18.63
C GLN A 108 7.21 -11.18 -18.14
N ALA A 109 7.33 -11.53 -16.86
CA ALA A 109 6.66 -12.71 -16.29
C ALA A 109 5.12 -12.59 -16.30
N VAL A 110 4.60 -11.39 -16.04
CA VAL A 110 3.15 -11.12 -16.12
C VAL A 110 2.67 -11.17 -17.57
N ARG A 111 3.41 -10.55 -18.52
CA ARG A 111 3.07 -10.64 -19.95
C ARG A 111 3.08 -12.08 -20.46
N ASP A 112 4.06 -12.87 -20.08
CA ASP A 112 4.17 -14.28 -20.49
C ASP A 112 3.00 -15.11 -19.94
N ALA A 113 2.62 -14.91 -18.68
CA ALA A 113 1.46 -15.57 -18.07
C ALA A 113 0.12 -15.14 -18.66
N LEU A 114 -0.03 -13.88 -19.09
CA LEU A 114 -1.24 -13.39 -19.78
C LEU A 114 -1.28 -13.78 -21.26
N ALA A 115 -0.13 -14.02 -21.90
CA ALA A 115 -0.06 -14.44 -23.30
C ALA A 115 -0.45 -15.93 -23.49
N ASP A 116 -0.23 -16.78 -22.48
CA ASP A 116 -0.61 -18.20 -22.52
C ASP A 116 -2.15 -18.40 -22.48
N ASP A 117 -2.88 -17.51 -21.81
CA ASP A 117 -4.36 -17.55 -21.74
C ASP A 117 -5.04 -17.02 -23.03
N ALA A 118 -4.32 -16.28 -23.87
CA ALA A 118 -4.86 -15.64 -25.08
C ALA A 118 -4.68 -16.46 -26.37
N ASN A 119 -3.89 -17.54 -26.35
CA ASN A 119 -3.62 -18.38 -27.54
C ASN A 119 -4.42 -19.71 -27.54
N GLY A 120 -5.44 -19.81 -26.68
CA GLY A 120 -6.33 -20.97 -26.57
C GLY A 120 -7.71 -20.83 -27.24
N ALA A 121 -7.89 -19.89 -28.17
CA ALA A 121 -9.13 -19.70 -28.94
C ALA A 121 -9.00 -20.22 -30.38
#